data_AF-A0A3D5GF60-F1
#
_entry.id   AF-A0A3D5GF60-F1
#
_cell.length_a   1.000
_cell.length_b   1.000
_cell.length_c   1.000
_cell.angle_alpha   90.00
_cell.angle_beta   90.00
_cell.angle_gamma   90.00
#
_symmetry.space_group_name_H-M   'P 1'
#
loop_
_entity.id
_entity.type
_entity.pdbx_description
1 polymer ?
#
loop_
_entity_poly.entity_id
_entity_poly.type
_entity_poly.pdbx_seq_one_letter_code
_entity_poly.pdbx_strand_id
1 'polypeptide(L)'
;AALAIHRRMTEDELRHAVGDRVYDAFAPDGRLYNHDAEDPDGMILLGETPHGEEVQFSRRAAESDLVVYVNINLVSMDGGHKSTATGLSGYTGLRHHHNVHTMQRSRSFMDQENSALHASNWRMGKIIRDAGVKIFQIETTVNNNTFGREGPLALLQKREWEWSTRDRLQFLGMKHGLDAMPTKAKRKIFSSWQAPYALTSVQAGEVEAVHEVTTANVYKQHLVPVEGQTDVLTMGLPYICPYNVNSIMNPILVMCLGLGYFFNLYKGKPLVREDGVLIMSHPTPWEFHPVHHPSYIDFFEQVLADTTNPVEIEKKYEKQFAEDEWYIHLYRNSYAYHGVHPFYMWYWGSHALQHLGRVIVVGGDPAAVRRLGFTPASTLQDALEIASDVVGPQPTVTHIKNPPILMADVT
;
A
#
# COMPACT_ATOMS: atom_id res chain seq x y z
N ALA A 1 13.70 7.75 10.66
CA ALA A 1 12.68 7.26 9.71
C ALA A 1 11.30 7.38 10.36
N ALA A 2 10.35 8.01 9.66
CA ALA A 2 8.95 8.12 10.08
C ALA A 2 8.22 6.83 9.65
N LEU A 3 8.10 5.89 10.58
CA LEU A 3 7.61 4.53 10.28
C LEU A 3 6.17 4.32 10.72
N ALA A 4 5.66 5.13 11.64
CA ALA A 4 4.46 4.80 12.40
C ALA A 4 4.55 3.34 12.89
N ILE A 5 3.55 2.53 12.56
CA ILE A 5 3.46 1.09 12.90
C ILE A 5 4.14 0.15 11.88
N HIS A 6 4.90 0.69 10.91
CA HIS A 6 5.71 -0.13 10.02
C HIS A 6 6.93 -0.71 10.72
N ARG A 7 7.46 -1.83 10.21
CA ARG A 7 8.69 -2.41 10.76
C ARG A 7 9.87 -1.43 10.71
N ARG A 8 10.79 -1.59 11.67
CA ARG A 8 12.08 -0.88 11.67
C ARG A 8 12.85 -1.16 10.37
N MET A 9 13.51 -0.13 9.86
CA MET A 9 14.48 -0.28 8.78
C MET A 9 15.78 -0.86 9.35
N THR A 10 16.40 -1.78 8.61
CA THR A 10 17.74 -2.29 8.92
C THR A 10 18.81 -1.22 8.67
N GLU A 11 20.03 -1.44 9.16
CA GLU A 11 21.18 -0.60 8.81
C GLU A 11 21.35 -0.47 7.29
N ASP A 12 21.34 -1.58 6.56
CA ASP A 12 21.47 -1.58 5.10
C ASP A 12 20.38 -0.76 4.41
N GLU A 13 19.14 -0.83 4.92
CA GLU A 13 18.01 -0.06 4.38
C GLU A 13 18.14 1.44 4.70
N LEU A 14 18.61 1.80 5.89
CA LEU A 14 18.90 3.19 6.24
C LEU A 14 20.06 3.73 5.39
N ARG A 15 21.16 2.97 5.26
CA ARG A 15 22.29 3.31 4.38
C ARG A 15 21.85 3.47 2.93
N HIS A 16 20.98 2.59 2.44
CA HIS A 16 20.41 2.72 1.11
C HIS A 16 19.60 4.01 0.95
N ALA A 17 18.80 4.38 1.96
CA ALA A 17 17.93 5.55 1.90
C ALA A 17 18.69 6.89 2.02
N VAL A 18 19.68 6.98 2.92
CA VAL A 18 20.36 8.26 3.20
C VAL A 18 21.82 8.34 2.70
N GLY A 19 22.40 7.21 2.27
CA GLY A 19 23.80 7.07 1.90
C GLY A 19 24.74 6.91 3.09
N ASP A 20 25.87 6.23 2.88
CA ASP A 20 26.86 5.92 3.93
C ASP A 20 27.34 7.16 4.68
N ARG A 21 27.62 8.25 3.95
CA ARG A 21 28.09 9.51 4.56
C ARG A 21 27.12 10.06 5.61
N VAL A 22 25.81 9.98 5.35
CA VAL A 22 24.80 10.47 6.31
C VAL A 22 24.66 9.45 7.44
N TYR A 23 24.59 8.16 7.12
CA TYR A 23 24.47 7.13 8.15
C TYR A 23 25.62 7.21 9.17
N ASP A 24 26.87 7.18 8.71
CA ASP A 24 28.05 7.15 9.57
C ASP A 24 28.20 8.43 10.41
N ALA A 25 27.63 9.56 9.96
CA ALA A 25 27.70 10.83 10.67
C ALA A 25 26.62 11.02 11.76
N PHE A 26 25.50 10.30 11.70
CA PHE A 26 24.33 10.54 12.56
C PHE A 26 23.76 9.29 13.25
N ALA A 27 23.98 8.08 12.73
CA ALA A 27 23.49 6.87 13.39
C ALA A 27 24.26 6.53 14.68
N PRO A 28 25.62 6.61 14.73
CA PRO A 28 26.37 6.21 15.91
C PRO A 28 26.08 7.03 17.18
N ASP A 29 25.62 8.28 17.02
CA ASP A 29 25.27 9.17 18.13
C ASP A 29 23.75 9.29 18.35
N GLY A 30 22.96 8.43 17.71
CA GLY A 30 21.52 8.35 17.91
C GLY A 30 20.72 9.48 17.26
N ARG A 31 21.32 10.31 16.37
CA ARG A 31 20.60 11.37 15.64
C ARG A 31 19.88 10.86 14.39
N LEU A 32 20.25 9.69 13.86
CA LEU A 32 19.51 8.94 12.85
C LEU A 32 18.95 7.66 13.47
N TYR A 33 17.63 7.58 13.61
CA TYR A 33 16.95 6.45 14.24
C TYR A 33 15.59 6.17 13.62
N ASN A 34 15.04 4.99 13.91
CA ASN A 34 13.69 4.59 13.56
C ASN A 34 12.71 5.14 14.60
N HIS A 35 11.66 5.85 14.17
CA HIS A 35 10.57 6.26 15.05
C HIS A 35 9.94 5.02 15.71
N ASP A 36 9.65 5.13 17.00
CA ASP A 36 9.03 4.08 17.81
C ASP A 36 7.65 4.58 18.27
N ALA A 37 6.61 4.05 17.65
CA ALA A 37 5.22 4.42 17.91
C ALA A 37 4.70 3.95 19.27
N GLU A 38 5.40 3.00 19.90
CA GLU A 38 5.03 2.37 21.16
C GLU A 38 5.92 2.85 22.31
N ASP A 39 6.70 3.93 22.10
CA ASP A 39 7.55 4.53 23.13
C ASP A 39 6.73 5.33 24.14
N PRO A 40 6.61 4.89 25.41
CA PRO A 40 5.74 5.54 26.40
C PRO A 40 6.17 6.99 26.68
N ASP A 41 7.46 7.28 26.60
CA ASP A 41 8.00 8.63 26.81
C ASP A 41 8.13 9.42 25.49
N GLY A 42 8.23 8.71 24.36
CA GLY A 42 8.45 9.25 23.02
C GLY A 42 7.20 9.78 22.31
N MET A 43 6.02 9.55 22.87
CA MET A 43 4.73 9.96 22.32
C MET A 43 4.01 10.98 23.21
N ILE A 44 3.19 11.83 22.60
CA ILE A 44 2.36 12.84 23.29
C ILE A 44 0.99 12.95 22.61
N LEU A 45 -0.06 13.18 23.39
CA LEU A 45 -1.38 13.56 22.88
C LEU A 45 -1.43 15.08 22.71
N LEU A 46 -1.60 15.56 21.48
CA LEU A 46 -1.68 17.00 21.19
C LEU A 46 -3.09 17.56 21.37
N GLY A 47 -4.11 16.70 21.24
CA GLY A 47 -5.51 17.07 21.39
C GLY A 47 -6.42 16.06 20.73
N GLU A 48 -7.66 16.49 20.49
CA GLU A 48 -8.72 15.68 19.89
C GLU A 48 -9.43 16.52 18.82
N THR A 49 -9.78 15.92 17.69
CA THR A 49 -10.59 16.61 16.68
C THR A 49 -12.05 16.72 17.15
N PRO A 50 -12.87 17.62 16.59
CA PRO A 50 -14.31 17.67 16.89
C PRO A 50 -15.08 16.38 16.57
N HIS A 51 -14.47 15.42 15.88
CA HIS A 51 -15.06 14.12 15.55
C HIS A 51 -14.68 13.01 16.53
N GLY A 52 -13.99 13.34 17.62
CA GLY A 52 -13.55 12.35 18.60
C GLY A 52 -12.28 11.60 18.20
N GLU A 53 -11.42 12.23 17.39
CA GLU A 53 -10.20 11.60 16.90
C GLU A 53 -9.00 12.08 17.72
N GLU A 54 -8.42 11.18 18.50
CA GLU A 54 -7.24 11.46 19.31
C GLU A 54 -6.03 11.71 18.40
N VAL A 55 -5.30 12.81 18.64
CA VAL A 55 -4.14 13.20 17.84
C VAL A 55 -2.87 12.92 18.64
N GLN A 56 -2.42 11.67 18.55
CA GLN A 56 -1.13 11.25 19.10
C GLN A 56 0.00 11.61 18.14
N PHE A 57 1.12 12.07 18.66
CA PHE A 57 2.24 12.52 17.85
C PHE A 57 3.58 12.23 18.53
N SER A 58 4.66 12.18 17.73
CA SER A 58 6.02 12.08 18.26
C SER A 58 6.35 13.30 19.13
N ARG A 59 6.68 13.06 20.40
CA ARG A 59 7.11 14.10 21.34
C ARG A 59 8.31 14.88 20.80
N ARG A 60 9.33 14.17 20.29
CA ARG A 60 10.53 14.80 19.76
C ARG A 60 10.22 15.77 18.61
N ALA A 61 9.25 15.45 17.76
CA ALA A 61 8.80 16.31 16.69
C ALA A 61 7.96 17.49 17.21
N ALA A 62 7.03 17.25 18.14
CA ALA A 62 6.20 18.30 18.75
C ALA A 62 7.03 19.36 19.48
N GLU A 63 8.08 18.95 20.18
CA GLU A 63 8.95 19.82 20.97
C GLU A 63 10.10 20.44 20.16
N SER A 64 10.18 20.17 18.85
CA SER A 64 11.19 20.78 17.98
C SER A 64 10.84 22.23 17.64
N ASP A 65 11.86 23.10 17.56
CA ASP A 65 11.69 24.47 17.03
C ASP A 65 11.17 24.48 15.58
N LEU A 66 11.53 23.45 14.81
CA LEU A 66 11.12 23.21 13.44
C LEU A 66 11.23 21.72 13.10
N VAL A 67 10.19 21.16 12.48
CA VAL A 67 10.20 19.85 11.85
C VAL A 67 10.37 20.03 10.35
N VAL A 68 11.41 19.44 9.78
CA VAL A 68 11.57 19.33 8.31
C VAL A 68 11.19 17.92 7.90
N TYR A 69 10.11 17.77 7.13
CA TYR A 69 9.66 16.48 6.63
C TYR A 69 10.03 16.32 5.16
N VAL A 70 10.74 15.24 4.82
CA VAL A 70 11.16 14.96 3.44
C VAL A 70 10.54 13.63 3.00
N ASN A 71 9.85 13.62 1.86
CA ASN A 71 9.25 12.40 1.32
C ASN A 71 9.38 12.27 -0.20
N ILE A 72 9.00 11.09 -0.65
CA ILE A 72 8.83 10.73 -2.06
C ILE A 72 7.36 10.34 -2.24
N ASN A 73 6.70 10.96 -3.20
CA ASN A 73 5.33 10.66 -3.59
C ASN A 73 5.36 9.75 -4.82
N LEU A 74 4.94 8.50 -4.62
CA LEU A 74 4.78 7.50 -5.68
C LEU A 74 3.35 7.50 -6.23
N VAL A 75 2.38 7.88 -5.40
CA VAL A 75 0.96 8.02 -5.76
C VAL A 75 0.35 9.26 -5.11
N SER A 76 -0.84 9.67 -5.54
CA SER A 76 -1.52 10.87 -5.05
C SER A 76 -2.00 10.76 -3.60
N MET A 77 -2.05 9.54 -3.06
CA MET A 77 -2.32 9.30 -1.64
C MET A 77 -1.15 9.67 -0.73
N ASP A 78 0.08 9.78 -1.26
CA ASP A 78 1.26 10.10 -0.46
C ASP A 78 1.39 11.61 -0.23
N GLY A 79 2.08 12.00 0.84
CA GLY A 79 2.33 13.41 1.17
C GLY A 79 1.24 14.05 2.03
N GLY A 80 1.23 15.38 2.08
CA GLY A 80 0.32 16.19 2.85
C GLY A 80 0.38 15.89 4.35
N HIS A 81 -0.76 16.05 5.03
CA HIS A 81 -0.88 15.72 6.44
C HIS A 81 -0.74 14.22 6.74
N LYS A 82 -0.84 13.31 5.75
CA LYS A 82 -0.56 11.88 5.98
C LYS A 82 0.90 11.67 6.39
N SER A 83 1.85 12.39 5.80
CA SER A 83 3.27 12.35 6.19
C SER A 83 3.48 12.52 7.70
N THR A 84 2.76 13.45 8.31
CA THR A 84 2.96 13.83 9.70
C THR A 84 1.93 13.17 10.63
N ALA A 85 0.64 13.34 10.37
CA ALA A 85 -0.44 12.79 11.20
C ALA A 85 -0.48 11.26 11.19
N THR A 86 -0.07 10.60 10.09
CA THR A 86 0.12 9.14 10.08
C THR A 86 1.56 8.78 10.44
N GLY A 87 2.56 9.33 9.73
CA GLY A 87 3.95 8.85 9.80
C GLY A 87 4.65 9.03 11.16
N LEU A 88 4.15 9.92 12.01
CA LEU A 88 4.68 10.21 13.35
C LEU A 88 3.67 9.92 14.47
N SER A 89 2.68 9.07 14.21
CA SER A 89 1.67 8.62 15.17
C SER A 89 1.82 7.13 15.50
N GLY A 90 1.33 6.74 16.67
CA GLY A 90 1.12 5.34 17.03
C GLY A 90 -0.34 4.91 16.97
N TYR A 91 -0.64 3.71 17.51
CA TYR A 91 -1.96 3.08 17.40
C TYR A 91 -3.10 4.00 17.84
N THR A 92 -2.89 4.78 18.91
CA THR A 92 -3.89 5.70 19.48
C THR A 92 -4.43 6.68 18.45
N GLY A 93 -3.56 7.31 17.65
CA GLY A 93 -4.02 8.21 16.58
C GLY A 93 -4.50 7.44 15.34
N LEU A 94 -3.74 6.40 14.94
CA LEU A 94 -3.97 5.72 13.67
C LEU A 94 -5.34 5.03 13.58
N ARG A 95 -5.83 4.47 14.68
CA ARG A 95 -7.12 3.75 14.74
C ARG A 95 -8.32 4.60 14.31
N HIS A 96 -8.21 5.93 14.33
CA HIS A 96 -9.30 6.81 13.92
C HIS A 96 -9.46 6.96 12.41
N HIS A 97 -8.43 6.63 11.64
CA HIS A 97 -8.47 6.70 10.18
C HIS A 97 -8.04 5.42 9.47
N HIS A 98 -7.51 4.43 10.19
CA HIS A 98 -7.26 3.07 9.72
C HIS A 98 -8.31 2.07 10.24
N ASN A 99 -9.58 2.48 10.27
CA ASN A 99 -10.70 1.64 10.68
C ASN A 99 -11.63 1.33 9.49
N VAL A 100 -12.45 0.30 9.66
CA VAL A 100 -13.37 -0.19 8.63
C VAL A 100 -14.34 0.90 8.19
N HIS A 101 -14.90 1.64 9.15
CA HIS A 101 -15.84 2.74 8.88
C HIS A 101 -15.26 3.79 7.92
N THR A 102 -13.99 4.17 8.13
CA THR A 102 -13.28 5.18 7.34
C THR A 102 -12.87 4.62 5.98
N MET A 103 -12.36 3.38 5.93
CA MET A 103 -11.99 2.73 4.67
C MET A 103 -13.20 2.58 3.75
N GLN A 104 -14.35 2.16 4.27
CA GLN A 104 -15.61 2.04 3.51
C GLN A 104 -16.14 3.37 2.96
N ARG A 105 -15.86 4.49 3.66
CA ARG A 105 -16.25 5.85 3.23
C ARG A 105 -15.19 6.55 2.40
N SER A 106 -14.01 5.95 2.26
CA SER A 106 -12.97 6.44 1.39
C SER A 106 -13.21 5.86 0.00
N ARG A 107 -14.09 6.50 -0.77
CA ARG A 107 -14.47 5.99 -2.08
C ARG A 107 -13.22 5.80 -2.93
N SER A 108 -12.32 6.79 -2.98
CA SER A 108 -10.97 6.60 -3.54
C SER A 108 -9.90 7.02 -2.55
N PHE A 109 -8.83 6.23 -2.40
CA PHE A 109 -7.65 6.65 -1.64
C PHE A 109 -6.76 7.62 -2.43
N MET A 110 -6.92 7.63 -3.76
CA MET A 110 -6.09 8.38 -4.69
C MET A 110 -6.71 9.74 -5.06
N ASP A 111 -7.93 10.02 -4.59
CA ASP A 111 -8.67 11.26 -4.81
C ASP A 111 -9.01 11.90 -3.46
N GLN A 112 -8.23 12.90 -3.07
CA GLN A 112 -8.26 13.50 -1.73
C GLN A 112 -9.67 13.97 -1.32
N GLU A 113 -10.38 14.62 -2.24
CA GLU A 113 -11.71 15.21 -1.98
C GLU A 113 -12.78 14.14 -1.70
N ASN A 114 -12.58 12.92 -2.21
CA ASN A 114 -13.52 11.81 -2.10
C ASN A 114 -13.05 10.72 -1.11
N SER A 115 -12.20 11.10 -0.16
CA SER A 115 -11.54 10.17 0.76
C SER A 115 -11.72 10.55 2.23
N ALA A 116 -12.46 9.74 2.98
CA ALA A 116 -12.60 9.92 4.42
C ALA A 116 -11.25 9.78 5.17
N LEU A 117 -10.33 8.95 4.65
CA LEU A 117 -8.96 8.82 5.14
C LEU A 117 -8.21 10.16 5.05
N HIS A 118 -8.25 10.83 3.88
CA HIS A 118 -7.61 12.14 3.72
C HIS A 118 -8.29 13.20 4.59
N ALA A 119 -9.62 13.21 4.64
CA ALA A 119 -10.38 14.13 5.47
C ALA A 119 -10.00 14.01 6.96
N SER A 120 -9.80 12.79 7.48
CA SER A 120 -9.33 12.57 8.85
C SER A 120 -7.90 13.09 9.05
N ASN A 121 -6.97 12.74 8.16
CA ASN A 121 -5.60 13.27 8.22
C ASN A 121 -5.57 14.81 8.20
N TRP A 122 -6.45 15.47 7.43
CA TRP A 122 -6.55 16.94 7.41
C TRP A 122 -7.04 17.52 8.72
N ARG A 123 -8.04 16.90 9.36
CA ARG A 123 -8.52 17.31 10.68
C ARG A 123 -7.43 17.16 11.74
N MET A 124 -6.72 16.03 11.74
CA MET A 124 -5.61 15.80 12.65
C MET A 124 -4.44 16.77 12.39
N GLY A 125 -4.12 17.02 11.12
CA GLY A 125 -3.13 18.01 10.70
C GLY A 125 -3.41 19.41 11.21
N LYS A 126 -4.69 19.81 11.24
CA LYS A 126 -5.11 21.06 11.87
C LYS A 126 -4.81 21.08 13.37
N ILE A 127 -5.08 20.02 14.11
CA ILE A 127 -4.75 19.93 15.55
C ILE A 127 -3.23 20.04 15.76
N ILE A 128 -2.43 19.35 14.94
CA ILE A 128 -0.96 19.43 15.00
C ILE A 128 -0.48 20.89 14.82
N ARG A 129 -1.02 21.59 13.82
CA ARG A 129 -0.70 23.00 13.56
C ARG A 129 -1.15 23.91 14.71
N ASP A 130 -2.39 23.73 15.19
CA ASP A 130 -2.96 24.56 16.26
C ASP A 130 -2.24 24.36 17.60
N ALA A 131 -1.65 23.18 17.82
CA ALA A 131 -0.75 22.90 18.94
C ALA A 131 0.63 23.61 18.83
N GLY A 132 0.88 24.35 17.75
CA GLY A 132 2.09 25.16 17.55
C GLY A 132 3.26 24.42 16.91
N VAL A 133 3.06 23.18 16.43
CA VAL A 133 4.12 22.41 15.75
C VAL A 133 4.42 23.05 14.40
N LYS A 134 5.65 23.52 14.22
CA LYS A 134 6.10 24.16 12.98
C LYS A 134 6.66 23.10 12.04
N ILE A 135 6.02 22.92 10.89
CA ILE A 135 6.40 21.91 9.90
C ILE A 135 6.74 22.61 8.59
N PHE A 136 7.93 22.31 8.07
CA PHE A 136 8.36 22.67 6.72
C PHE A 136 8.48 21.38 5.90
N GLN A 137 7.63 21.22 4.89
CA GLN A 137 7.53 19.99 4.13
C GLN A 137 8.26 20.12 2.81
N ILE A 138 9.01 19.08 2.44
CA ILE A 138 9.68 18.91 1.15
C ILE A 138 9.07 17.68 0.50
N GLU A 139 8.16 17.89 -0.45
CA GLU A 139 7.57 16.83 -1.26
C GLU A 139 8.30 16.69 -2.59
N THR A 140 8.43 15.45 -3.03
CA THR A 140 9.05 15.12 -4.31
C THR A 140 8.18 14.15 -5.07
N THR A 141 8.03 14.37 -6.38
CA THR A 141 7.41 13.39 -7.27
C THR A 141 8.48 12.68 -8.07
N VAL A 142 8.27 11.41 -8.37
CA VAL A 142 9.09 10.65 -9.33
C VAL A 142 8.26 10.23 -10.53
N ASN A 143 8.93 9.92 -11.64
CA ASN A 143 8.27 9.30 -12.79
C ASN A 143 7.78 7.88 -12.45
N ASN A 144 6.86 7.34 -13.24
CA ASN A 144 6.40 5.96 -13.10
C ASN A 144 7.30 4.92 -13.81
N ASN A 145 8.60 5.20 -13.94
CA ASN A 145 9.52 4.35 -14.69
C ASN A 145 9.99 3.11 -13.89
N THR A 146 9.15 2.08 -13.83
CA THR A 146 9.42 0.86 -13.05
C THR A 146 10.51 -0.04 -13.64
N PHE A 147 10.51 -0.32 -14.95
CA PHE A 147 11.40 -1.33 -15.56
C PHE A 147 12.42 -0.77 -16.55
N GLY A 148 12.50 0.55 -16.69
CA GLY A 148 13.36 1.19 -17.67
C GLY A 148 12.82 1.07 -19.10
N ARG A 149 13.35 1.92 -19.97
CA ARG A 149 13.07 1.89 -21.42
C ARG A 149 14.08 1.06 -22.20
N GLU A 150 15.17 0.67 -21.55
CA GLU A 150 16.26 -0.12 -22.08
C GLU A 150 16.64 -1.24 -21.08
N GLY A 151 17.34 -2.26 -21.58
CA GLY A 151 17.79 -3.38 -20.76
C GLY A 151 16.84 -4.58 -20.70
N PRO A 152 17.12 -5.56 -19.82
CA PRO A 152 16.51 -6.90 -19.89
C PRO A 152 15.03 -6.92 -19.50
N LEU A 153 14.55 -5.97 -18.69
CA LEU A 153 13.15 -5.89 -18.24
C LEU A 153 12.31 -4.83 -18.97
N ALA A 154 12.89 -4.08 -19.91
CA ALA A 154 12.20 -2.99 -20.59
C ALA A 154 10.93 -3.42 -21.33
N LEU A 155 10.88 -4.68 -21.81
CA LEU A 155 9.69 -5.24 -22.47
C LEU A 155 8.44 -5.19 -21.58
N LEU A 156 8.61 -5.31 -20.25
CA LEU A 156 7.50 -5.32 -19.29
C LEU A 156 6.79 -3.96 -19.22
N GLN A 157 7.49 -2.87 -19.56
CA GLN A 157 6.93 -1.53 -19.58
C GLN A 157 6.32 -1.15 -20.94
N LYS A 158 6.65 -1.87 -22.03
CA LYS A 158 6.10 -1.62 -23.37
C LYS A 158 4.65 -2.11 -23.47
N ARG A 159 3.80 -1.41 -24.22
CA ARG A 159 2.46 -1.91 -24.54
C ARG A 159 2.55 -3.15 -25.43
N GLU A 160 1.73 -4.16 -25.16
CA GLU A 160 1.78 -5.48 -25.82
C GLU A 160 1.55 -5.39 -27.33
N TRP A 161 0.76 -4.42 -27.79
CA TRP A 161 0.54 -4.18 -29.22
C TRP A 161 1.75 -3.49 -29.91
N GLU A 162 2.68 -2.93 -29.13
CA GLU A 162 3.95 -2.36 -29.63
C GLU A 162 5.09 -3.41 -29.62
N TRP A 163 4.83 -4.64 -29.15
CA TRP A 163 5.84 -5.69 -29.11
C TRP A 163 6.25 -6.17 -30.49
N SER A 164 7.55 -6.05 -30.77
CA SER A 164 8.18 -6.68 -31.93
C SER A 164 8.26 -8.21 -31.79
N THR A 165 8.59 -8.91 -32.87
CA THR A 165 8.89 -10.36 -32.83
C THR A 165 10.00 -10.68 -31.80
N ARG A 166 10.99 -9.80 -31.67
CA ARG A 166 12.06 -9.95 -30.67
C ARG A 166 11.52 -9.86 -29.24
N ASP A 167 10.65 -8.89 -28.96
CA ASP A 167 10.05 -8.73 -27.63
C ASP A 167 9.20 -9.95 -27.25
N ARG A 168 8.44 -10.50 -28.21
CA ARG A 168 7.63 -11.72 -28.03
C ARG A 168 8.51 -12.94 -27.71
N LEU A 169 9.59 -13.14 -28.45
CA LEU A 169 10.54 -14.23 -28.19
C LEU A 169 11.23 -14.05 -26.84
N GLN A 170 11.61 -12.82 -26.48
CA GLN A 170 12.20 -12.51 -25.17
C GLN A 170 11.22 -12.80 -24.04
N PHE A 171 9.94 -12.42 -24.18
CA PHE A 171 8.91 -12.72 -23.20
C PHE A 171 8.73 -14.23 -23.01
N LEU A 172 8.64 -15.00 -24.10
CA LEU A 172 8.50 -16.46 -24.03
C LEU A 172 9.70 -17.11 -23.35
N GLY A 173 10.93 -16.68 -23.71
CA GLY A 173 12.15 -17.15 -23.07
C GLY A 173 12.21 -16.81 -21.59
N MET A 174 11.86 -15.57 -21.22
CA MET A 174 11.78 -15.12 -19.83
C MET A 174 10.75 -15.92 -19.04
N LYS A 175 9.54 -16.10 -19.58
CA LYS A 175 8.49 -16.88 -18.94
C LYS A 175 8.94 -18.32 -18.70
N HIS A 176 9.44 -19.01 -19.73
CA HIS A 176 9.88 -20.40 -19.61
C HIS A 176 11.03 -20.55 -18.60
N GLY A 177 12.01 -19.64 -18.63
CA GLY A 177 13.09 -19.62 -17.66
C GLY A 177 12.61 -19.37 -16.23
N LEU A 178 11.66 -18.45 -16.05
CA LEU A 178 11.05 -18.19 -14.75
C LEU A 178 10.22 -19.37 -14.26
N ASP A 179 9.44 -20.05 -15.11
CA ASP A 179 8.62 -21.19 -14.72
C ASP A 179 9.48 -22.32 -14.13
N ALA A 180 10.65 -22.61 -14.72
CA ALA A 180 11.57 -23.65 -14.28
C ALA A 180 12.43 -23.26 -13.05
N MET A 181 12.45 -21.98 -12.66
CA MET A 181 13.34 -21.47 -11.62
C MET A 181 12.78 -21.69 -10.21
N PRO A 182 13.60 -21.95 -9.18
CA PRO A 182 13.14 -21.95 -7.80
C PRO A 182 12.62 -20.57 -7.36
N THR A 183 11.54 -20.54 -6.56
CA THR A 183 10.89 -19.29 -6.09
C THR A 183 11.87 -18.29 -5.45
N LYS A 184 12.80 -18.77 -4.62
CA LYS A 184 13.83 -17.92 -3.99
C LYS A 184 14.70 -17.18 -5.01
N ALA A 185 15.04 -17.84 -6.12
CA ALA A 185 15.84 -17.24 -7.19
C ALA A 185 15.01 -16.22 -8.00
N LYS A 186 13.74 -16.52 -8.32
CA LYS A 186 12.82 -15.53 -8.95
C LYS A 186 12.73 -14.27 -8.10
N ARG A 187 12.47 -14.44 -6.80
CA ARG A 187 12.38 -13.32 -5.84
C ARG A 187 13.66 -12.50 -5.80
N LYS A 188 14.83 -13.15 -5.76
CA LYS A 188 16.13 -12.46 -5.77
C LYS A 188 16.33 -11.62 -7.02
N ILE A 189 16.05 -12.15 -8.21
CA ILE A 189 16.18 -11.42 -9.49
C ILE A 189 15.31 -10.17 -9.47
N PHE A 190 14.03 -10.33 -9.19
CA PHE A 190 13.07 -9.24 -9.23
C PHE A 190 13.29 -8.21 -8.12
N SER A 191 13.57 -8.64 -6.88
CA SER A 191 13.84 -7.72 -5.77
C SER A 191 15.18 -6.98 -5.88
N SER A 192 16.10 -7.47 -6.72
CA SER A 192 17.36 -6.76 -7.02
C SER A 192 17.20 -5.67 -8.08
N TRP A 193 16.05 -5.62 -8.76
CA TRP A 193 15.80 -4.61 -9.77
C TRP A 193 15.56 -3.25 -9.11
N GLN A 194 16.43 -2.29 -9.43
CA GLN A 194 16.25 -0.90 -9.03
C GLN A 194 15.56 -0.15 -10.16
N ALA A 195 14.34 0.30 -9.90
CA ALA A 195 13.61 1.11 -10.86
C ALA A 195 14.38 2.39 -11.17
N PRO A 196 14.58 2.75 -12.46
CA PRO A 196 15.29 3.97 -12.87
C PRO A 196 14.37 5.19 -12.71
N TYR A 197 13.88 5.40 -11.48
CA TYR A 197 13.07 6.54 -11.12
C TYR A 197 13.89 7.82 -11.27
N ALA A 198 13.26 8.84 -11.84
CA ALA A 198 13.81 10.19 -11.90
C ALA A 198 12.85 11.14 -11.19
N LEU A 199 13.41 12.08 -10.44
CA LEU A 199 12.65 13.20 -9.89
C LEU A 199 11.98 13.98 -11.02
N THR A 200 10.67 14.17 -10.89
CA THR A 200 9.86 14.95 -11.83
C THR A 200 9.54 16.34 -11.28
N SER A 201 9.46 16.48 -9.95
CA SER A 201 9.27 17.78 -9.32
C SER A 201 9.69 17.75 -7.84
N VAL A 202 9.98 18.94 -7.30
CA VAL A 202 10.28 19.16 -5.87
C VAL A 202 9.53 20.42 -5.44
N GLN A 203 8.82 20.33 -4.31
CA GLN A 203 8.11 21.44 -3.68
C GLN A 203 8.54 21.53 -2.23
N ALA A 204 8.66 22.75 -1.70
CA ALA A 204 9.12 22.97 -0.33
C ALA A 204 8.40 24.17 0.30
N GLY A 205 7.83 24.00 1.50
CA GLY A 205 7.02 25.04 2.13
C GLY A 205 6.00 24.53 3.15
N GLU A 206 4.89 25.27 3.26
CA GLU A 206 3.73 24.93 4.09
C GLU A 206 3.05 23.66 3.54
N VAL A 207 2.60 22.78 4.44
CA VAL A 207 2.14 21.40 4.14
C VAL A 207 1.06 21.39 3.07
N GLU A 208 -0.02 22.16 3.25
CA GLU A 208 -1.19 22.11 2.38
C GLU A 208 -0.89 22.75 1.02
N ALA A 209 -0.20 23.90 1.02
CA ALA A 209 0.20 24.59 -0.22
C ALA A 209 1.18 23.78 -1.08
N VAL A 210 2.11 23.06 -0.45
CA VAL A 210 3.03 22.16 -1.16
C VAL A 210 2.29 20.98 -1.74
N HIS A 211 1.43 20.34 -0.94
CA HIS A 211 0.73 19.12 -1.34
C HIS A 211 -0.20 19.31 -2.54
N GLU A 212 -0.87 20.47 -2.64
CA GLU A 212 -1.70 20.82 -3.80
C GLU A 212 -0.88 20.76 -5.11
N VAL A 213 0.32 21.35 -5.11
CA VAL A 213 1.21 21.34 -6.28
C VAL A 213 1.78 19.95 -6.54
N THR A 214 2.12 19.21 -5.49
CA THR A 214 2.65 17.84 -5.62
C THR A 214 1.63 16.90 -6.23
N THR A 215 0.39 16.88 -5.73
CA THR A 215 -0.68 16.02 -6.27
C THR A 215 -1.03 16.38 -7.70
N ALA A 216 -1.04 17.67 -8.07
CA ALA A 216 -1.22 18.10 -9.46
C ALA A 216 -0.14 17.50 -10.40
N ASN A 217 1.12 17.43 -9.97
CA ASN A 217 2.20 16.80 -10.74
C ASN A 217 2.01 15.27 -10.86
N VAL A 218 1.55 14.61 -9.79
CA VAL A 218 1.23 13.17 -9.81
C VAL A 218 0.07 12.89 -10.77
N TYR A 219 -1.01 13.66 -10.70
CA TYR A 219 -2.17 13.47 -11.58
C TYR A 219 -1.82 13.68 -13.06
N LYS A 220 -0.98 14.68 -13.36
CA LYS A 220 -0.52 14.95 -14.73
C LYS A 220 0.16 13.74 -15.39
N GLN A 221 0.84 12.88 -14.62
CA GLN A 221 1.52 11.69 -15.15
C GLN A 221 0.67 10.42 -15.11
N HIS A 222 -0.24 10.28 -14.14
CA HIS A 222 -0.92 9.01 -13.90
C HIS A 222 -2.34 8.93 -14.46
N LEU A 223 -3.05 10.06 -14.62
CA LEU A 223 -4.45 10.04 -15.05
C LEU A 223 -4.58 9.59 -16.50
N VAL A 224 -5.38 8.55 -16.71
CA VAL A 224 -5.78 8.04 -18.01
C VAL A 224 -7.30 8.16 -18.13
N PRO A 225 -7.83 8.93 -19.10
CA PRO A 225 -9.28 9.05 -19.25
C PRO A 225 -9.90 7.71 -19.68
N VAL A 226 -11.00 7.33 -19.01
CA VAL A 226 -11.77 6.12 -19.30
C VAL A 226 -13.26 6.48 -19.30
N GLU A 227 -13.98 6.01 -20.32
CA GLU A 227 -15.42 6.20 -20.43
C GLU A 227 -16.16 4.99 -19.84
N GLY A 228 -16.99 5.23 -18.81
CA GLY A 228 -17.83 4.19 -18.22
C GLY A 228 -17.10 3.16 -17.35
N GLN A 229 -17.87 2.23 -16.81
CA GLN A 229 -17.40 1.14 -15.96
C GLN A 229 -17.56 -0.20 -16.68
N THR A 230 -16.77 -1.19 -16.27
CA THR A 230 -16.78 -2.55 -16.83
C THR A 230 -17.49 -3.54 -15.89
N ASP A 231 -18.01 -4.63 -16.43
CA ASP A 231 -18.55 -5.74 -15.63
C ASP A 231 -17.44 -6.55 -14.95
N VAL A 232 -16.36 -6.82 -15.67
CA VAL A 232 -15.19 -7.58 -15.18
C VAL A 232 -13.93 -6.74 -15.31
N LEU A 233 -13.29 -6.47 -14.18
CA LEU A 233 -11.96 -5.87 -14.15
C LEU A 233 -10.91 -6.96 -13.95
N THR A 234 -9.90 -6.99 -14.81
CA THR A 234 -8.78 -7.93 -14.71
C THR A 234 -7.47 -7.17 -14.42
N MET A 235 -6.63 -7.74 -13.56
CA MET A 235 -5.31 -7.17 -13.23
C MET A 235 -4.29 -8.25 -12.89
N GLY A 236 -3.02 -8.03 -13.26
CA GLY A 236 -1.89 -8.83 -12.77
C GLY A 236 -1.25 -8.14 -11.59
N LEU A 237 -1.08 -8.84 -10.47
CA LEU A 237 -0.42 -8.26 -9.30
C LEU A 237 1.09 -8.52 -9.35
N PRO A 238 1.95 -7.49 -9.19
CA PRO A 238 3.39 -7.67 -9.18
C PRO A 238 3.87 -8.39 -7.91
N TYR A 239 5.14 -8.79 -7.92
CA TYR A 239 5.80 -9.46 -6.80
C TYR A 239 6.10 -8.54 -5.60
N ILE A 240 5.80 -7.24 -5.70
CA ILE A 240 6.16 -6.23 -4.70
C ILE A 240 4.99 -5.28 -4.41
N CYS A 241 4.85 -4.93 -3.13
CA CYS A 241 3.97 -3.91 -2.57
C CYS A 241 4.78 -3.11 -1.53
N PRO A 242 4.24 -2.02 -0.97
CA PRO A 242 4.94 -1.23 0.04
C PRO A 242 5.40 -2.03 1.28
N TYR A 243 4.78 -3.18 1.56
CA TYR A 243 4.94 -3.90 2.83
C TYR A 243 5.72 -5.22 2.75
N ASN A 244 6.27 -5.56 1.57
CA ASN A 244 7.10 -6.77 1.39
C ASN A 244 8.51 -6.49 0.84
N VAL A 245 9.03 -5.28 0.99
CA VAL A 245 10.44 -4.99 0.65
C VAL A 245 11.35 -5.94 1.43
N ASN A 246 12.20 -6.66 0.68
CA ASN A 246 13.07 -7.74 1.17
C ASN A 246 12.32 -8.87 1.90
N SER A 247 11.07 -9.12 1.53
CA SER A 247 10.20 -10.08 2.23
C SER A 247 9.29 -10.85 1.26
N ILE A 248 8.31 -11.56 1.81
CA ILE A 248 7.38 -12.41 1.07
C ILE A 248 6.10 -11.64 0.76
N MET A 249 5.63 -11.72 -0.49
CA MET A 249 4.29 -11.30 -0.87
C MET A 249 3.28 -12.34 -0.36
N ASN A 250 2.90 -12.23 0.91
CA ASN A 250 1.99 -13.15 1.58
C ASN A 250 0.51 -12.88 1.18
N PRO A 251 -0.44 -13.79 1.48
CA PRO A 251 -1.83 -13.68 1.01
C PRO A 251 -2.55 -12.40 1.45
N ILE A 252 -2.27 -11.89 2.65
CA ILE A 252 -2.87 -10.64 3.17
C ILE A 252 -2.37 -9.45 2.33
N LEU A 253 -1.09 -9.46 1.95
CA LEU A 253 -0.52 -8.40 1.10
C LEU A 253 -1.02 -8.48 -0.35
N VAL A 254 -1.37 -9.66 -0.85
CA VAL A 254 -2.06 -9.82 -2.14
C VAL A 254 -3.44 -9.16 -2.09
N MET A 255 -4.21 -9.43 -1.04
CA MET A 255 -5.50 -8.80 -0.82
C MET A 255 -5.37 -7.27 -0.71
N CYS A 256 -4.41 -6.79 0.09
CA CYS A 256 -4.14 -5.35 0.24
C CYS A 256 -3.72 -4.69 -1.08
N LEU A 257 -2.79 -5.29 -1.84
CA LEU A 257 -2.34 -4.73 -3.10
C LEU A 257 -3.47 -4.71 -4.16
N GLY A 258 -4.24 -5.79 -4.25
CA GLY A 258 -5.33 -5.89 -5.21
C GLY A 258 -6.52 -4.99 -4.89
N LEU A 259 -7.06 -5.12 -3.68
CA LEU A 259 -8.31 -4.48 -3.27
C LEU A 259 -8.07 -3.12 -2.60
N GLY A 260 -6.97 -2.98 -1.86
CA GLY A 260 -6.61 -1.74 -1.19
C GLY A 260 -5.94 -0.73 -2.12
N TYR A 261 -5.02 -1.17 -2.99
CA TYR A 261 -4.32 -0.27 -3.90
C TYR A 261 -4.92 -0.28 -5.31
N PHE A 262 -4.84 -1.39 -6.04
CA PHE A 262 -5.12 -1.40 -7.48
C PHE A 262 -6.59 -1.11 -7.81
N PHE A 263 -7.53 -1.67 -7.04
CA PHE A 263 -8.94 -1.32 -7.16
C PHE A 263 -9.19 0.17 -6.94
N ASN A 264 -8.42 0.83 -6.06
CA ASN A 264 -8.54 2.26 -5.74
C ASN A 264 -7.68 3.17 -6.64
N LEU A 265 -7.03 2.65 -7.70
CA LEU A 265 -6.29 3.46 -8.68
C LEU A 265 -7.25 4.14 -9.67
N TYR A 266 -8.14 4.98 -9.16
CA TYR A 266 -9.09 5.75 -9.97
C TYR A 266 -9.48 7.10 -9.37
N LYS A 267 -9.94 8.01 -10.23
CA LYS A 267 -10.63 9.26 -9.89
C LYS A 267 -12.10 9.14 -10.29
N GLY A 268 -12.99 9.74 -9.51
CA GLY A 268 -14.43 9.69 -9.76
C GLY A 268 -15.06 8.39 -9.23
N LYS A 269 -15.08 7.34 -10.04
CA LYS A 269 -15.73 6.05 -9.72
C LYS A 269 -14.84 4.84 -10.07
N PRO A 270 -14.97 3.69 -9.38
CA PRO A 270 -14.15 2.51 -9.67
C PRO A 270 -14.27 2.08 -11.14
N LEU A 271 -13.21 1.53 -11.75
CA LEU A 271 -13.32 1.06 -13.15
C LEU A 271 -14.34 -0.06 -13.32
N VAL A 272 -14.54 -0.88 -12.29
CA VAL A 272 -15.55 -1.94 -12.27
C VAL A 272 -16.83 -1.40 -11.66
N ARG A 273 -17.99 -1.72 -12.26
CA ARG A 273 -19.28 -1.30 -11.71
C ARG A 273 -19.56 -1.98 -10.37
N GLU A 274 -20.50 -1.42 -9.61
CA GLU A 274 -21.03 -2.08 -8.42
C GLU A 274 -21.59 -3.47 -8.79
N ASP A 275 -21.39 -4.43 -7.90
CA ASP A 275 -21.67 -5.86 -8.11
C ASP A 275 -20.88 -6.52 -9.27
N GLY A 276 -19.87 -5.84 -9.81
CA GLY A 276 -18.98 -6.41 -10.81
C GLY A 276 -17.96 -7.40 -10.23
N VAL A 277 -17.15 -7.99 -11.11
CA VAL A 277 -16.16 -9.02 -10.73
C VAL A 277 -14.75 -8.51 -10.91
N LEU A 278 -13.91 -8.70 -9.90
CA LEU A 278 -12.48 -8.47 -9.97
C LEU A 278 -11.74 -9.80 -10.16
N ILE A 279 -10.97 -9.93 -11.24
CA ILE A 279 -10.09 -11.07 -11.50
C ILE A 279 -8.63 -10.63 -11.34
N MET A 280 -7.91 -11.23 -10.41
CA MET A 280 -6.50 -10.95 -10.15
C MET A 280 -5.64 -12.16 -10.52
N SER A 281 -4.51 -11.95 -11.19
CA SER A 281 -3.52 -13.02 -11.41
C SER A 281 -2.36 -12.89 -10.42
N HIS A 282 -2.21 -13.87 -9.51
CA HIS A 282 -1.11 -13.90 -8.56
C HIS A 282 -0.94 -15.29 -7.88
N PRO A 283 0.29 -15.80 -7.67
CA PRO A 283 0.54 -17.11 -7.05
C PRO A 283 0.02 -17.28 -5.61
N THR A 284 -0.12 -16.18 -4.87
CA THR A 284 -0.74 -16.11 -3.53
C THR A 284 -0.28 -17.22 -2.59
N PRO A 285 1.04 -17.35 -2.34
CA PRO A 285 1.57 -18.47 -1.58
C PRO A 285 1.13 -18.40 -0.11
N TRP A 286 0.83 -19.54 0.50
CA TRP A 286 0.66 -19.66 1.95
C TRP A 286 2.03 -19.60 2.65
N GLU A 287 2.68 -18.44 2.58
CA GLU A 287 4.04 -18.21 3.09
C GLU A 287 4.12 -16.82 3.74
N PHE A 288 4.79 -16.74 4.90
CA PHE A 288 4.98 -15.52 5.67
C PHE A 288 6.44 -15.40 6.13
N HIS A 289 6.94 -14.18 6.26
CA HIS A 289 8.27 -13.97 6.81
C HIS A 289 8.20 -13.92 8.34
N PRO A 290 8.74 -14.91 9.08
CA PRO A 290 8.50 -15.05 10.51
C PRO A 290 9.04 -13.87 11.34
N VAL A 291 10.07 -13.17 10.85
CA VAL A 291 10.63 -11.99 11.52
C VAL A 291 9.87 -10.70 11.18
N HIS A 292 9.37 -10.55 9.94
CA HIS A 292 8.74 -9.29 9.52
C HIS A 292 7.25 -9.31 9.80
N HIS A 293 6.62 -10.47 9.65
CA HIS A 293 5.19 -10.65 9.63
C HIS A 293 4.70 -11.63 10.71
N PRO A 294 5.20 -11.61 11.97
CA PRO A 294 4.73 -12.54 13.01
C PRO A 294 3.23 -12.39 13.28
N SER A 295 2.73 -11.15 13.43
CA SER A 295 1.29 -10.89 13.63
C SER A 295 0.42 -11.26 12.43
N TYR A 296 0.98 -11.27 11.22
CA TYR A 296 0.25 -11.68 10.01
C TYR A 296 0.01 -13.20 9.99
N ILE A 297 0.92 -13.99 10.57
CA ILE A 297 0.75 -15.44 10.67
C ILE A 297 -0.48 -15.72 11.52
N ASP A 298 -0.55 -15.12 12.72
CA ASP A 298 -1.68 -15.31 13.62
C ASP A 298 -2.98 -14.69 13.08
N PHE A 299 -2.91 -13.54 12.42
CA PHE A 299 -4.06 -12.99 11.71
C PHE A 299 -4.58 -13.96 10.63
N PHE A 300 -3.69 -14.53 9.83
CA PHE A 300 -4.09 -15.45 8.76
C PHE A 300 -4.62 -16.78 9.30
N GLU A 301 -3.97 -17.34 10.33
CA GLU A 301 -4.29 -18.67 10.85
C GLU A 301 -5.44 -18.70 11.85
N GLN A 302 -5.63 -17.61 12.60
CA GLN A 302 -6.62 -17.55 13.67
C GLN A 302 -7.79 -16.64 13.28
N VAL A 303 -7.50 -15.40 12.88
CA VAL A 303 -8.55 -14.40 12.60
C VAL A 303 -9.31 -14.72 11.32
N LEU A 304 -8.61 -14.91 10.20
CA LEU A 304 -9.25 -15.25 8.92
C LEU A 304 -9.81 -16.68 8.87
N ALA A 305 -9.45 -17.54 9.83
CA ALA A 305 -10.09 -18.84 10.00
C ALA A 305 -11.47 -18.71 10.70
N ASP A 306 -11.66 -17.69 11.55
CA ASP A 306 -12.96 -17.38 12.18
C ASP A 306 -13.88 -16.61 11.22
N THR A 307 -13.40 -15.50 10.67
CA THR A 307 -14.22 -14.61 9.84
C THR A 307 -13.37 -13.77 8.89
N THR A 308 -13.90 -13.50 7.70
CA THR A 308 -13.32 -12.56 6.73
C THR A 308 -14.01 -11.19 6.74
N ASN A 309 -15.06 -11.03 7.54
CA ASN A 309 -15.83 -9.79 7.64
C ASN A 309 -15.03 -8.73 8.40
N PRO A 310 -14.62 -7.61 7.75
CA PRO A 310 -13.76 -6.62 8.38
C PRO A 310 -14.37 -6.00 9.65
N VAL A 311 -15.70 -5.81 9.69
CA VAL A 311 -16.40 -5.22 10.85
C VAL A 311 -16.34 -6.16 12.06
N GLU A 312 -16.50 -7.46 11.84
CA GLU A 312 -16.37 -8.45 12.92
C GLU A 312 -14.94 -8.56 13.40
N ILE A 313 -13.98 -8.54 12.47
CA ILE A 313 -12.54 -8.58 12.77
C ILE A 313 -12.13 -7.41 13.66
N GLU A 314 -12.49 -6.18 13.25
CA GLU A 314 -12.24 -4.94 14.01
C GLU A 314 -12.78 -5.02 15.43
N LYS A 315 -14.05 -5.44 15.58
CA LYS A 315 -14.69 -5.52 16.88
C LYS A 315 -14.11 -6.60 17.80
N LYS A 316 -13.76 -7.77 17.25
CA LYS A 316 -13.36 -8.94 18.04
C LYS A 316 -11.87 -8.97 18.38
N TYR A 317 -11.00 -8.57 17.44
CA TYR A 317 -9.59 -8.96 17.47
C TYR A 317 -8.60 -7.79 17.43
N GLU A 318 -8.93 -6.67 16.79
CA GLU A 318 -7.95 -5.59 16.53
C GLU A 318 -7.26 -5.10 17.80
N LYS A 319 -8.06 -4.71 18.80
CA LYS A 319 -7.54 -4.15 20.06
C LYS A 319 -6.62 -5.13 20.78
N GLN A 320 -6.97 -6.42 20.79
CA GLN A 320 -6.14 -7.45 21.41
C GLN A 320 -4.75 -7.50 20.75
N PHE A 321 -4.68 -7.50 19.42
CA PHE A 321 -3.41 -7.53 18.71
C PHE A 321 -2.63 -6.22 18.83
N ALA A 322 -3.33 -5.09 18.93
CA ALA A 322 -2.71 -3.78 19.10
C ALA A 322 -2.06 -3.62 20.47
N GLU A 323 -2.66 -4.18 21.53
CA GLU A 323 -2.19 -4.05 22.91
C GLU A 323 -1.38 -5.26 23.40
N ASP A 324 -1.13 -6.27 22.55
CA ASP A 324 -0.38 -7.47 22.91
C ASP A 324 1.10 -7.14 23.15
N GLU A 325 1.57 -7.37 24.39
CA GLU A 325 2.93 -7.08 24.81
C GLU A 325 4.00 -7.81 23.99
N TRP A 326 3.71 -9.00 23.47
CA TRP A 326 4.64 -9.75 22.64
C TRP A 326 4.80 -9.12 21.26
N TYR A 327 3.70 -8.71 20.60
CA TYR A 327 3.80 -8.01 19.32
C TYR A 327 4.44 -6.63 19.47
N ILE A 328 4.12 -5.91 20.55
CA ILE A 328 4.79 -4.64 20.87
C ILE A 328 6.29 -4.89 21.05
N HIS A 329 6.69 -5.90 21.83
CA HIS A 329 8.10 -6.24 22.01
C HIS A 329 8.81 -6.52 20.68
N LEU A 330 8.21 -7.32 19.79
CA LEU A 330 8.77 -7.64 18.47
C LEU A 330 8.85 -6.40 17.57
N TYR A 331 7.84 -5.55 17.56
CA TYR A 331 7.84 -4.29 16.80
C TYR A 331 8.96 -3.36 17.26
N ARG A 332 9.11 -3.17 18.58
CA ARG A 332 10.10 -2.24 19.15
C ARG A 332 11.53 -2.74 19.03
N ASN A 333 11.76 -4.04 19.23
CA ASN A 333 13.09 -4.63 19.42
C ASN A 333 13.54 -5.56 18.27
N SER A 334 12.71 -5.78 17.27
CA SER A 334 13.04 -6.58 16.08
C SER A 334 12.69 -5.82 14.79
N TYR A 335 12.52 -6.55 13.69
CA TYR A 335 12.13 -6.02 12.38
C TYR A 335 10.70 -6.41 12.01
N ALA A 336 9.83 -6.57 13.02
CA ALA A 336 8.43 -6.91 12.84
C ALA A 336 7.57 -5.67 12.60
N TYR A 337 6.51 -5.81 11.79
CA TYR A 337 5.41 -4.84 11.79
C TYR A 337 4.65 -4.90 13.12
N HIS A 338 3.99 -3.80 13.49
CA HIS A 338 3.14 -3.76 14.67
C HIS A 338 2.06 -4.85 14.66
N GLY A 339 1.60 -5.28 15.83
CA GLY A 339 0.57 -6.31 15.98
C GLY A 339 -0.73 -6.00 15.22
N VAL A 340 -1.11 -4.73 15.17
CA VAL A 340 -2.30 -4.23 14.46
C VAL A 340 -2.13 -4.11 12.95
N HIS A 341 -0.90 -4.07 12.43
CA HIS A 341 -0.64 -3.78 11.02
C HIS A 341 -1.37 -4.71 10.01
N PRO A 342 -1.48 -6.04 10.20
CA PRO A 342 -2.25 -6.89 9.28
C PRO A 342 -3.74 -6.53 9.21
N PHE A 343 -4.32 -6.00 10.30
CA PHE A 343 -5.72 -5.55 10.32
C PHE A 343 -5.92 -4.39 9.36
N TYR A 344 -5.02 -3.41 9.38
CA TYR A 344 -5.11 -2.27 8.49
C TYR A 344 -4.92 -2.71 7.03
N MET A 345 -4.01 -3.65 6.75
CA MET A 345 -3.88 -4.21 5.41
C MET A 345 -5.16 -4.88 4.92
N TRP A 346 -5.91 -5.51 5.82
CA TRP A 346 -7.23 -6.04 5.53
C TRP A 346 -8.25 -4.92 5.28
N TYR A 347 -8.30 -3.91 6.16
CA TYR A 347 -9.30 -2.86 6.07
C TYR A 347 -9.17 -1.98 4.84
N TRP A 348 -7.97 -1.81 4.30
CA TRP A 348 -7.77 -1.09 3.05
C TRP A 348 -8.61 -1.68 1.90
N GLY A 349 -8.87 -2.99 1.92
CA GLY A 349 -9.75 -3.65 0.95
C GLY A 349 -11.25 -3.47 1.21
N SER A 350 -11.67 -2.83 2.31
CA SER A 350 -13.08 -2.83 2.75
C SER A 350 -14.03 -2.18 1.75
N HIS A 351 -13.63 -1.09 1.11
CA HIS A 351 -14.45 -0.46 0.08
C HIS A 351 -14.64 -1.39 -1.13
N ALA A 352 -13.57 -2.03 -1.59
CA ALA A 352 -13.64 -3.02 -2.68
C ALA A 352 -14.52 -4.22 -2.31
N LEU A 353 -14.43 -4.72 -1.07
CA LEU A 353 -15.27 -5.82 -0.59
C LEU A 353 -16.75 -5.46 -0.54
N GLN A 354 -17.10 -4.19 -0.30
CA GLN A 354 -18.48 -3.72 -0.37
C GLN A 354 -18.98 -3.54 -1.81
N HIS A 355 -18.09 -3.12 -2.71
CA HIS A 355 -18.43 -2.76 -4.09
C HIS A 355 -18.50 -3.97 -5.04
N LEU A 356 -17.68 -4.98 -4.81
CA LEU A 356 -17.51 -6.12 -5.70
C LEU A 356 -18.48 -7.26 -5.37
N GLY A 357 -19.11 -7.83 -6.40
CA GLY A 357 -19.91 -9.04 -6.26
C GLY A 357 -19.06 -10.31 -6.15
N ARG A 358 -17.83 -10.29 -6.69
CA ARG A 358 -16.87 -11.39 -6.54
C ARG A 358 -15.43 -10.97 -6.76
N VAL A 359 -14.52 -11.65 -6.07
CA VAL A 359 -13.08 -11.60 -6.29
C VAL A 359 -12.58 -12.98 -6.66
N ILE A 360 -11.90 -13.09 -7.80
CA ILE A 360 -11.35 -14.32 -8.34
C ILE A 360 -9.82 -14.19 -8.45
N VAL A 361 -9.08 -15.21 -8.02
CA VAL A 361 -7.62 -15.25 -8.12
C VAL A 361 -7.18 -16.37 -9.05
N VAL A 362 -6.55 -16.00 -10.17
CA VAL A 362 -6.01 -16.91 -11.18
C VAL A 362 -4.59 -17.34 -10.79
N GLY A 363 -4.35 -18.65 -10.78
CA GLY A 363 -3.04 -19.25 -10.53
C GLY A 363 -2.57 -19.16 -9.07
N GLY A 364 -3.45 -18.78 -8.15
CA GLY A 364 -3.15 -18.71 -6.72
C GLY A 364 -3.21 -20.09 -6.03
N ASP A 365 -2.53 -20.23 -4.89
CA ASP A 365 -2.71 -21.38 -4.00
C ASP A 365 -4.20 -21.48 -3.60
N PRO A 366 -4.91 -22.56 -3.97
CA PRO A 366 -6.36 -22.61 -3.78
C PRO A 366 -6.79 -22.54 -2.31
N ALA A 367 -5.97 -23.03 -1.38
CA ALA A 367 -6.30 -23.03 0.04
C ALA A 367 -6.12 -21.63 0.63
N ALA A 368 -5.03 -20.94 0.27
CA ALA A 368 -4.80 -19.56 0.68
C ALA A 368 -5.86 -18.61 0.10
N VAL A 369 -6.21 -18.75 -1.18
CA VAL A 369 -7.24 -17.93 -1.83
C VAL A 369 -8.60 -18.13 -1.15
N ARG A 370 -8.96 -19.37 -0.80
CA ARG A 370 -10.20 -19.64 -0.05
C ARG A 370 -10.16 -19.09 1.38
N ARG A 371 -9.01 -19.10 2.07
CA ARG A 371 -8.85 -18.48 3.40
C ARG A 371 -9.10 -16.97 3.35
N LEU A 372 -8.80 -16.30 2.24
CA LEU A 372 -9.12 -14.88 2.02
C LEU A 372 -10.62 -14.64 1.72
N GLY A 373 -11.43 -15.68 1.56
CA GLY A 373 -12.83 -15.56 1.14
C GLY A 373 -13.02 -15.35 -0.36
N PHE A 374 -11.99 -15.63 -1.18
CA PHE A 374 -12.02 -15.43 -2.64
C PHE A 374 -12.16 -16.76 -3.40
N THR A 375 -12.46 -16.68 -4.70
CA THR A 375 -12.59 -17.86 -5.56
C THR A 375 -11.29 -18.13 -6.33
N PRO A 376 -10.64 -19.30 -6.17
CA PRO A 376 -9.49 -19.67 -6.98
C PRO A 376 -9.92 -20.14 -8.37
N ALA A 377 -9.12 -19.79 -9.40
CA ALA A 377 -9.27 -20.28 -10.76
C ALA A 377 -7.91 -20.73 -11.31
N SER A 378 -7.89 -21.77 -12.16
CA SER A 378 -6.64 -22.28 -12.74
C SER A 378 -6.21 -21.47 -13.96
N THR A 379 -7.16 -21.03 -14.77
CA THR A 379 -6.93 -20.20 -15.96
C THR A 379 -7.81 -18.95 -15.97
N LEU A 380 -7.46 -17.98 -16.83
CA LEU A 380 -8.31 -16.82 -17.06
C LEU A 380 -9.66 -17.22 -17.68
N GLN A 381 -9.68 -18.28 -18.50
CA GLN A 381 -10.92 -18.78 -19.09
C GLN A 381 -11.88 -19.29 -18.01
N ASP A 382 -11.37 -20.10 -17.07
CA ASP A 382 -12.16 -20.58 -15.93
C ASP A 382 -12.66 -19.41 -15.07
N ALA A 383 -11.82 -18.40 -14.86
CA ALA A 383 -12.20 -17.21 -14.10
C ALA A 383 -13.32 -16.41 -14.78
N LEU A 384 -13.30 -16.30 -16.12
CA LEU A 384 -14.36 -15.64 -16.89
C LEU A 384 -15.66 -16.46 -16.87
N GLU A 385 -15.57 -17.79 -16.91
CA GLU A 385 -16.73 -18.67 -16.74
C GLU A 385 -17.37 -18.50 -15.36
N ILE A 386 -16.57 -18.53 -14.29
CA ILE A 386 -17.03 -18.27 -12.91
C ILE A 386 -17.61 -16.86 -12.77
N ALA A 387 -17.02 -15.86 -13.43
CA ALA A 387 -17.53 -14.49 -13.41
C ALA A 387 -18.92 -14.40 -14.04
N SER A 388 -19.23 -15.21 -15.05
CA SER A 388 -20.52 -15.20 -15.75
C SER A 388 -21.72 -15.53 -14.86
N ASP A 389 -21.50 -16.25 -13.74
CA ASP A 389 -22.52 -16.50 -12.71
C ASP A 389 -22.99 -15.21 -12.01
N VAL A 390 -22.18 -14.15 -12.06
CA VAL A 390 -22.44 -12.87 -11.38
C VAL A 390 -22.87 -11.80 -12.39
N VAL A 391 -22.15 -11.70 -13.52
CA VAL A 391 -22.32 -10.59 -14.47
C VAL A 391 -22.98 -11.00 -15.79
N GLY A 392 -23.39 -12.26 -15.91
CA GLY A 392 -24.03 -12.80 -17.12
C GLY A 392 -23.03 -13.28 -18.18
N PRO A 393 -23.54 -13.85 -19.29
CA PRO A 393 -22.74 -14.60 -20.26
C PRO A 393 -21.93 -13.73 -21.24
N GLN A 394 -22.17 -12.42 -21.29
CA GLN A 394 -21.49 -11.48 -22.21
C GLN A 394 -21.01 -10.22 -21.49
N PRO A 395 -20.09 -10.35 -20.52
CA PRO A 395 -19.62 -9.20 -19.76
C PRO A 395 -18.67 -8.32 -20.57
N THR A 396 -18.69 -7.01 -20.29
CA THR A 396 -17.60 -6.11 -20.68
C THR A 396 -16.38 -6.37 -19.81
N VAL A 397 -15.19 -6.38 -20.42
CA VAL A 397 -13.93 -6.69 -19.72
C VAL A 397 -12.93 -5.56 -19.93
N THR A 398 -12.39 -5.04 -18.83
CA THR A 398 -11.26 -4.11 -18.82
C THR A 398 -10.04 -4.76 -18.18
N HIS A 399 -8.85 -4.55 -18.77
CA HIS A 399 -7.59 -5.01 -18.21
C HIS A 399 -6.74 -3.82 -17.78
N ILE A 400 -6.38 -3.77 -16.49
CA ILE A 400 -5.37 -2.83 -15.99
C ILE A 400 -4.00 -3.49 -16.09
N LYS A 401 -3.16 -2.93 -16.95
CA LYS A 401 -1.74 -3.25 -16.99
C LYS A 401 -0.99 -2.35 -16.00
N ASN A 402 -0.48 -2.96 -14.92
CA ASN A 402 0.35 -2.29 -13.93
C ASN A 402 1.44 -3.27 -13.46
N PRO A 403 2.73 -2.89 -13.40
CA PRO A 403 3.35 -1.59 -13.75
C PRO A 403 3.43 -1.25 -15.26
N PRO A 404 3.67 0.03 -15.63
CA PRO A 404 3.86 1.19 -14.75
C PRO A 404 2.56 1.66 -14.08
N ILE A 405 2.70 2.39 -12.96
CA ILE A 405 1.54 2.91 -12.21
C ILE A 405 0.76 3.90 -13.08
N LEU A 406 -0.55 3.68 -13.13
CA LEU A 406 -1.55 4.55 -13.74
C LEU A 406 -2.75 4.68 -12.81
N MET A 407 -3.60 5.67 -13.07
CA MET A 407 -4.85 5.91 -12.37
C MET A 407 -5.93 6.22 -13.40
N ALA A 408 -7.07 5.54 -13.37
CA ALA A 408 -8.14 5.81 -14.32
C ALA A 408 -8.95 7.04 -13.91
N ASP A 409 -9.14 7.99 -14.81
CA ASP A 409 -10.08 9.10 -14.65
C ASP A 409 -11.40 8.68 -15.30
N VAL A 410 -12.32 8.14 -14.48
CA VAL A 410 -13.51 7.44 -14.98
C VAL A 410 -14.68 8.40 -15.05
N THR A 411 -15.16 8.65 -16.27
CA THR A 411 -16.28 9.56 -16.56
C THR A 411 -17.61 8.85 -16.74
#